data_AF-A0A963MSA6-F1
#
_entry.id   AF-A0A963MSA6-F1
#
_cell.length_a   1.000
_cell.length_b   1.000
_cell.length_c   1.000
_cell.angle_alpha   90.00
_cell.angle_beta   90.00
_cell.angle_gamma   90.00
#
_symmetry.space_group_name_H-M   'P 1'
#
loop_
_entity.id
_entity.type
_entity.pdbx_description
1 polymer ?
#
loop_
_entity_poly.entity_id
_entity_poly.type
_entity_poly.pdbx_seq_one_letter_code
_entity_poly.pdbx_strand_id
1 'polypeptide(L)'
;MQQTELILLWHMHQPDYRHYDTREFEMPWVYLHAIKDYTDMAYHLENHPKIKAVVNFVPILLDQIEDYIAQFSTGQIRDPLLRLLITPDLGNISDSERELILTNCFKGNHETMLKPYPAYERLHDLYDTVQQKNACGLIHFSGRYIADLLVWYHLAWTGESVRQNHQTVLQLMKKCENFNYSDRVQLFSLIGELIRDLVPRYRKLAESGQIELSTTPHYHPLAPLLIDFNSAQDSLPGTSLPANKQYPGGSDRAAFHLVSAIESHQQRFDIKPTGIWPAEGA
;
A
#
# COMPACT_ATOMS: atom_id res chain seq x y z
N MET A 1 -34.17 17.36 18.05
CA MET A 1 -32.83 16.74 18.01
C MET A 1 -31.87 17.79 17.47
N GLN A 2 -30.75 18.05 18.15
CA GLN A 2 -29.73 18.98 17.65
C GLN A 2 -29.00 18.32 16.47
N GLN A 3 -28.76 19.09 15.42
CA GLN A 3 -28.02 18.63 14.25
C GLN A 3 -26.52 18.72 14.54
N THR A 4 -25.80 17.61 14.42
CA THR A 4 -24.33 17.56 14.53
C THR A 4 -23.73 17.55 13.14
N GLU A 5 -22.77 18.43 12.90
CA GLU A 5 -21.95 18.38 11.68
C GLU A 5 -20.78 17.42 11.92
N LEU A 6 -20.68 16.37 11.11
CA LEU A 6 -19.62 15.36 11.18
C LEU A 6 -18.77 15.44 9.92
N ILE A 7 -17.46 15.60 10.08
CA ILE A 7 -16.49 15.57 8.99
C ILE A 7 -15.58 14.36 9.20
N LEU A 8 -15.58 13.43 8.24
CA LEU A 8 -14.66 12.32 8.19
C LEU A 8 -13.49 12.70 7.28
N LEU A 9 -12.27 12.66 7.81
CA LEU A 9 -11.04 12.87 7.05
C LEU A 9 -10.21 11.59 7.04
N TRP A 10 -9.86 11.15 5.85
CA TRP A 10 -9.02 9.98 5.64
C TRP A 10 -7.67 10.39 5.08
N HIS A 11 -6.61 10.19 5.87
CA HIS A 11 -5.24 10.50 5.48
C HIS A 11 -4.55 9.26 4.88
N MET A 12 -4.33 9.28 3.56
CA MET A 12 -3.69 8.19 2.83
C MET A 12 -2.21 8.51 2.61
N HIS A 13 -1.37 7.86 3.41
CA HIS A 13 0.08 8.02 3.37
C HIS A 13 0.80 6.67 3.37
N GLN A 14 1.88 6.61 2.61
CA GLN A 14 2.94 5.62 2.70
C GLN A 14 4.27 6.34 2.45
N PRO A 15 5.36 6.04 3.19
CA PRO A 15 6.69 6.56 2.88
C PRO A 15 7.16 6.05 1.51
N ASP A 16 8.25 6.62 0.97
CA ASP A 16 8.84 6.09 -0.25
C ASP A 16 9.54 4.75 0.05
N TYR A 17 8.95 3.66 -0.44
CA TYR A 17 9.50 2.31 -0.29
C TYR A 17 10.44 1.92 -1.43
N ARG A 18 10.70 2.82 -2.39
CA ARG A 18 11.63 2.55 -3.48
C ARG A 18 13.05 2.79 -2.99
N HIS A 19 13.91 1.81 -3.16
CA HIS A 19 15.34 1.96 -2.91
C HIS A 19 15.90 3.12 -3.77
N TYR A 20 16.73 3.97 -3.17
CA TYR A 20 17.21 5.21 -3.79
C TYR A 20 17.98 4.97 -5.10
N ASP A 21 18.87 3.97 -5.13
CA ASP A 21 19.64 3.62 -6.34
C ASP A 21 18.87 2.71 -7.32
N THR A 22 18.45 1.52 -6.86
CA THR A 22 17.91 0.48 -7.76
C THR A 22 16.46 0.72 -8.17
N ARG A 23 15.75 1.58 -7.43
CA ARG A 23 14.30 1.81 -7.58
C ARG A 23 13.44 0.57 -7.37
N GLU A 24 14.02 -0.50 -6.81
CA GLU A 24 13.31 -1.69 -6.37
C GLU A 24 12.45 -1.37 -5.15
N PHE A 25 11.26 -1.97 -5.04
CA PHE A 25 10.43 -1.78 -3.85
C PHE A 25 10.93 -2.66 -2.71
N GLU A 26 11.30 -2.04 -1.60
CA GLU A 26 11.78 -2.73 -0.40
C GLU A 26 10.61 -3.29 0.43
N MET A 27 9.43 -2.68 0.32
CA MET A 27 8.22 -3.15 0.98
C MET A 27 6.99 -3.07 0.07
N PRO A 28 6.07 -4.06 0.15
CA PRO A 28 4.93 -4.18 -0.75
C PRO A 28 3.73 -3.30 -0.37
N TRP A 29 3.85 -2.45 0.65
CA TRP A 29 2.69 -1.83 1.32
C TRP A 29 1.85 -0.94 0.41
N VAL A 30 2.48 -0.22 -0.53
CA VAL A 30 1.75 0.68 -1.44
C VAL A 30 0.72 -0.08 -2.27
N TYR A 31 1.13 -1.16 -2.95
CA TYR A 31 0.21 -1.89 -3.81
C TYR A 31 -0.79 -2.73 -2.99
N LEU A 32 -0.38 -3.23 -1.82
CA LEU A 32 -1.25 -3.99 -0.93
C LEU A 32 -2.38 -3.13 -0.35
N HIS A 33 -2.06 -1.92 0.12
CA HIS A 33 -3.08 -0.97 0.56
C HIS A 33 -3.92 -0.45 -0.61
N ALA A 34 -3.35 -0.34 -1.81
CA ALA A 34 -4.10 0.02 -3.01
C ALA A 34 -5.18 -1.01 -3.36
N ILE A 35 -4.86 -2.30 -3.38
CA ILE A 35 -5.84 -3.37 -3.67
C ILE A 35 -6.80 -3.67 -2.52
N LYS A 36 -6.52 -3.11 -1.33
CA LYS A 36 -7.32 -3.28 -0.12
C LYS A 36 -8.06 -2.00 0.23
N ASP A 37 -7.45 -1.20 1.10
CA ASP A 37 -8.08 -0.11 1.83
C ASP A 37 -8.51 1.00 0.87
N TYR A 38 -7.64 1.41 -0.05
CA TYR A 38 -7.96 2.51 -0.96
C TYR A 38 -9.04 2.09 -1.97
N THR A 39 -9.00 0.85 -2.45
CA THR A 39 -10.05 0.30 -3.34
C THR A 39 -11.39 0.17 -2.64
N ASP A 40 -11.43 -0.36 -1.42
CA ASP A 40 -12.66 -0.55 -0.64
C ASP A 40 -13.27 0.78 -0.20
N MET A 41 -12.44 1.75 0.19
CA MET A 41 -12.93 3.07 0.58
C MET A 41 -13.63 3.78 -0.58
N ALA A 42 -13.06 3.74 -1.79
CA ALA A 42 -13.74 4.23 -2.98
C ALA A 42 -15.06 3.48 -3.22
N TYR A 43 -15.06 2.14 -3.11
CA TYR A 43 -16.25 1.32 -3.30
C TYR A 43 -17.38 1.67 -2.32
N HIS A 44 -17.06 1.88 -1.04
CA HIS A 44 -18.06 2.25 -0.05
C HIS A 44 -18.64 3.65 -0.30
N LEU A 45 -17.82 4.61 -0.70
CA LEU A 45 -18.31 5.94 -1.09
C LEU A 45 -19.23 5.87 -2.31
N GLU A 46 -18.82 5.15 -3.36
CA GLU A 46 -19.62 4.96 -4.58
C GLU A 46 -21.01 4.34 -4.28
N ASN A 47 -21.08 3.38 -3.36
CA ASN A 47 -22.34 2.74 -2.96
C ASN A 47 -23.17 3.53 -1.95
N HIS A 48 -22.63 4.60 -1.37
CA HIS A 48 -23.32 5.44 -0.38
C HIS A 48 -23.23 6.92 -0.76
N PRO A 49 -23.90 7.36 -1.85
CA PRO A 49 -23.71 8.68 -2.46
C PRO A 49 -24.08 9.88 -1.57
N LYS A 50 -24.77 9.63 -0.45
CA LYS A 50 -25.13 10.65 0.54
C LYS A 50 -24.02 10.92 1.57
N ILE A 51 -23.05 10.01 1.70
CA ILE A 51 -21.92 10.18 2.62
C ILE A 51 -20.92 11.13 1.98
N LYS A 52 -20.53 12.15 2.74
CA LYS A 52 -19.46 13.08 2.38
C LYS A 52 -18.22 12.82 3.23
N ALA A 53 -17.05 12.97 2.64
CA ALA A 53 -15.78 12.81 3.33
C ALA A 53 -14.70 13.68 2.70
N VAL A 54 -13.64 13.94 3.45
CA VAL A 54 -12.38 14.48 2.93
C VAL A 54 -11.43 13.31 2.76
N VAL A 55 -10.84 13.17 1.58
CA VAL A 55 -9.78 12.20 1.32
C VAL A 55 -8.50 12.96 1.02
N ASN A 56 -7.47 12.68 1.79
CA ASN A 56 -6.16 13.28 1.63
C ASN A 56 -5.22 12.26 1.00
N PHE A 57 -4.61 12.62 -0.13
CA PHE A 57 -3.53 11.84 -0.73
C PHE A 57 -2.22 12.58 -0.57
N VAL A 58 -1.24 11.93 0.06
CA VAL A 58 0.12 12.45 0.09
C VAL A 58 0.78 12.23 -1.27
N PRO A 59 1.42 13.26 -1.88
CA PRO A 59 2.01 13.13 -3.21
C PRO A 59 2.99 11.97 -3.37
N ILE A 60 3.85 11.70 -2.38
CA ILE A 60 4.80 10.58 -2.43
C ILE A 60 4.14 9.19 -2.52
N LEU A 61 2.91 9.04 -2.00
CA LEU A 61 2.12 7.82 -2.21
C LEU A 61 1.65 7.71 -3.67
N LEU A 62 1.14 8.81 -4.24
CA LEU A 62 0.67 8.84 -5.62
C LEU A 62 1.83 8.63 -6.61
N ASP A 63 3.01 9.17 -6.34
CA ASP A 63 4.22 8.94 -7.14
C ASP A 63 4.58 7.44 -7.22
N GLN A 64 4.33 6.68 -6.14
CA GLN A 64 4.57 5.24 -6.10
C GLN A 64 3.45 4.46 -6.79
N ILE A 65 2.18 4.87 -6.65
CA ILE A 65 1.05 4.27 -7.38
C ILE A 65 1.26 4.39 -8.90
N GLU A 66 1.65 5.57 -9.38
CA GLU A 66 1.94 5.79 -10.80
C GLU A 66 3.13 4.96 -11.28
N ASP A 67 4.15 4.80 -10.44
CA ASP A 67 5.28 3.91 -10.70
C ASP A 67 4.82 2.45 -10.87
N TYR A 68 3.94 1.94 -10.00
CA TYR A 68 3.32 0.62 -10.18
C TYR A 68 2.54 0.52 -11.50
N ILE A 69 1.71 1.52 -11.83
CA ILE A 69 0.94 1.54 -13.09
C ILE A 69 1.90 1.42 -14.30
N ALA A 70 3.02 2.14 -14.28
CA ALA A 70 4.04 2.05 -15.31
C ALA A 70 4.71 0.66 -15.36
N GLN A 71 4.99 0.04 -14.21
CA GLN A 71 5.51 -1.33 -14.16
C GLN A 71 4.55 -2.34 -14.76
N PHE A 72 3.25 -2.29 -14.41
CA PHE A 72 2.23 -3.16 -15.00
C PHE A 72 2.10 -2.96 -16.52
N SER A 73 2.23 -1.71 -16.99
CA SER A 73 2.10 -1.38 -18.42
C SER A 73 3.32 -1.83 -19.24
N THR A 74 4.52 -1.79 -18.66
CA THR A 74 5.77 -2.14 -19.33
C THR A 74 6.20 -3.59 -19.12
N GLY A 75 5.65 -4.26 -18.10
CA GLY A 75 6.08 -5.60 -17.65
C GLY A 75 7.39 -5.60 -16.85
N GLN A 76 8.00 -4.44 -16.59
CA GLN A 76 9.24 -4.33 -15.82
C GLN A 76 8.94 -4.25 -14.32
N ILE A 77 8.71 -5.42 -13.70
CA ILE A 77 8.27 -5.49 -12.31
C ILE A 77 9.45 -5.39 -11.33
N ARG A 78 9.47 -4.28 -10.59
CA ARG A 78 10.45 -3.92 -9.56
C ARG A 78 9.98 -4.24 -8.15
N ASP A 79 8.74 -4.67 -7.95
CA ASP A 79 8.33 -5.27 -6.68
C ASP A 79 8.67 -6.78 -6.66
N PRO A 80 9.43 -7.26 -5.65
CA PRO A 80 9.84 -8.66 -5.58
C PRO A 80 8.68 -9.65 -5.53
N LEU A 81 7.62 -9.37 -4.75
CA LEU A 81 6.51 -10.28 -4.57
C LEU A 81 5.66 -10.38 -5.83
N LEU A 82 5.42 -9.25 -6.50
CA LEU A 82 4.72 -9.24 -7.79
C LEU A 82 5.53 -9.93 -8.89
N ARG A 83 6.86 -9.74 -8.92
CA ARG A 83 7.75 -10.44 -9.86
C ARG A 83 7.75 -11.95 -9.63
N LEU A 84 7.81 -12.39 -8.38
CA LEU A 84 7.74 -13.80 -8.00
C LEU A 84 6.35 -14.40 -8.30
N LEU A 85 5.27 -13.64 -8.10
CA LEU A 85 3.92 -14.07 -8.46
C LEU A 85 3.83 -14.49 -9.93
N ILE A 86 4.50 -13.78 -10.84
CA ILE A 86 4.52 -14.08 -12.29
C ILE A 86 5.76 -14.85 -12.76
N THR A 87 6.54 -15.44 -11.86
CA THR A 87 7.67 -16.31 -12.24
C THR A 87 7.16 -17.67 -12.75
N PRO A 88 7.47 -18.10 -13.99
CA PRO A 88 6.89 -19.33 -14.56
C PRO A 88 7.17 -20.58 -13.74
N ASP A 89 8.43 -20.77 -13.30
CA ASP A 89 8.86 -21.92 -12.52
C ASP A 89 9.32 -21.52 -11.11
N LEU A 90 8.41 -21.64 -10.14
CA LEU A 90 8.70 -21.43 -8.72
C LEU A 90 9.47 -22.59 -8.07
N GLY A 91 9.71 -23.68 -8.80
CA GLY A 91 10.60 -24.75 -8.37
C GLY A 91 12.08 -24.36 -8.45
N ASN A 92 12.42 -23.40 -9.31
CA ASN A 92 13.80 -23.02 -9.64
C ASN A 92 14.18 -21.59 -9.21
N ILE A 93 13.46 -21.02 -8.23
CA ILE A 93 13.81 -19.73 -7.61
C ILE A 93 14.99 -19.90 -6.65
N SER A 94 15.72 -18.81 -6.40
CA SER A 94 16.85 -18.83 -5.45
C SER A 94 16.39 -19.04 -4.01
N ASP A 95 17.31 -19.45 -3.14
CA ASP A 95 17.04 -19.56 -1.70
C ASP A 95 16.67 -18.22 -1.08
N SER A 96 17.29 -17.12 -1.54
CA SER A 96 16.99 -15.77 -1.07
C SER A 96 15.58 -15.31 -1.49
N GLU A 97 15.13 -15.64 -2.71
CA GLU A 97 13.77 -15.37 -3.17
C GLU A 97 12.75 -16.18 -2.37
N ARG A 98 13.07 -17.44 -2.07
CA ARG A 98 12.23 -18.30 -1.24
C ARG A 98 12.10 -17.76 0.18
N GLU A 99 13.21 -17.36 0.80
CA GLU A 99 13.22 -16.73 2.12
C GLU A 99 12.43 -15.41 2.12
N LEU A 100 12.56 -14.61 1.07
CA LEU A 100 11.80 -13.37 0.88
C LEU A 100 10.29 -13.65 0.89
N ILE A 101 9.81 -14.67 0.17
CA ILE A 101 8.39 -15.03 0.13
C ILE A 101 7.92 -15.48 1.51
N LEU A 102 8.60 -16.45 2.12
CA LEU A 102 8.21 -17.00 3.42
C LEU A 102 8.17 -15.92 4.49
N THR A 103 9.18 -15.05 4.50
CA THR A 103 9.28 -13.95 5.46
C THR A 103 8.18 -12.92 5.25
N ASN A 104 7.93 -12.47 4.02
CA ASN A 104 6.96 -11.39 3.78
C ASN A 104 5.51 -11.87 3.82
N CYS A 105 5.22 -13.07 3.31
CA CYS A 105 3.85 -13.57 3.28
C CYS A 105 3.33 -13.85 4.69
N PHE A 106 4.20 -14.27 5.62
CA PHE A 106 3.81 -14.51 7.01
C PHE A 106 4.05 -13.31 7.96
N LYS A 107 4.64 -12.19 7.50
CA LYS A 107 4.86 -10.99 8.34
C LYS A 107 3.60 -10.19 8.73
N GLY A 108 2.40 -10.64 8.34
CA GLY A 108 1.12 -9.95 8.58
C GLY A 108 0.50 -10.20 9.96
N ASN A 109 -0.59 -9.50 10.28
CA ASN A 109 -1.37 -9.78 11.48
C ASN A 109 -2.10 -11.13 11.33
N HIS A 110 -1.60 -12.16 12.02
CA HIS A 110 -2.05 -13.54 11.86
C HIS A 110 -3.51 -13.74 12.26
N GLU A 111 -4.03 -12.94 13.20
CA GLU A 111 -5.41 -13.06 13.68
C GLU A 111 -6.45 -12.70 12.62
N THR A 112 -6.21 -11.67 11.79
CA THR A 112 -7.23 -11.12 10.89
C THR A 112 -7.00 -11.43 9.41
N MET A 113 -5.77 -11.74 9.01
CA MET A 113 -5.42 -11.96 7.60
C MET A 113 -5.17 -13.44 7.26
N LEU A 114 -4.79 -14.25 8.25
CA LEU A 114 -4.46 -15.68 8.07
C LEU A 114 -5.61 -16.58 8.52
N LYS A 115 -6.02 -16.49 9.80
CA LYS A 115 -7.03 -17.38 10.41
C LYS A 115 -8.40 -17.44 9.72
N PRO A 116 -8.92 -16.37 9.08
CA PRO A 116 -10.20 -16.48 8.37
C PRO A 116 -10.18 -17.44 7.18
N TYR A 117 -8.99 -17.83 6.68
CA TYR A 117 -8.82 -18.64 5.48
C TYR A 117 -8.11 -19.97 5.83
N PRO A 118 -8.85 -21.08 6.01
CA PRO A 118 -8.27 -22.36 6.45
C PRO A 118 -7.14 -22.89 5.56
N ALA A 119 -7.21 -22.61 4.25
CA ALA A 119 -6.16 -22.99 3.33
C ALA A 119 -4.87 -22.21 3.54
N TYR A 120 -4.98 -20.91 3.87
CA TYR A 120 -3.83 -20.07 4.15
C TYR A 120 -3.23 -20.38 5.54
N GLU A 121 -4.09 -20.59 6.54
CA GLU A 121 -3.69 -21.07 7.87
C GLU A 121 -2.91 -22.39 7.80
N ARG A 122 -3.39 -23.37 7.03
CA ARG A 122 -2.68 -24.64 6.82
C ARG A 122 -1.30 -24.47 6.21
N LEU A 123 -1.10 -23.50 5.30
CA LEU A 123 0.23 -23.19 4.77
C LEU A 123 1.15 -22.67 5.88
N HIS A 124 0.65 -21.80 6.75
CA HIS A 124 1.38 -21.30 7.91
C HIS A 124 1.71 -22.41 8.92
N ASP A 125 0.77 -23.30 9.24
CA ASP A 125 1.00 -24.42 10.17
C ASP A 125 2.08 -25.39 9.65
N LEU A 126 2.10 -25.64 8.34
CA LEU A 126 3.15 -26.39 7.67
C LEU A 126 4.50 -25.68 7.80
N TYR A 127 4.52 -24.36 7.62
CA TYR A 127 5.72 -23.54 7.79
C TYR A 127 6.27 -23.64 9.21
N ASP A 128 5.44 -23.43 10.23
CA ASP A 128 5.83 -23.51 11.63
C ASP A 128 6.33 -24.90 12.02
N THR A 129 5.62 -25.94 11.58
CA THR A 129 6.02 -27.33 11.84
C THR A 129 7.40 -27.63 11.26
N VAL A 130 7.68 -27.12 10.07
CA VAL A 130 8.97 -27.28 9.41
C VAL A 130 10.04 -26.48 10.14
N GLN A 131 9.79 -25.23 10.51
CA GLN A 131 10.76 -24.40 11.23
C GLN A 131 11.13 -24.99 12.60
N GLN A 132 10.16 -25.52 13.34
CA GLN A 132 10.41 -26.18 14.63
C GLN A 132 11.23 -27.48 14.49
N LYS A 133 11.09 -28.20 13.37
CA LYS A 133 11.79 -29.47 13.10
C LYS A 133 13.12 -29.28 12.36
N ASN A 134 13.37 -28.12 11.74
CA ASN A 134 14.52 -27.83 10.90
C ASN A 134 15.79 -27.45 11.68
N ALA A 135 16.20 -28.24 12.67
CA ALA A 135 17.51 -28.08 13.32
C ALA A 135 18.72 -28.27 12.36
N CYS A 136 18.50 -28.81 11.15
CA CYS A 136 19.54 -29.10 10.13
C CYS A 136 19.34 -28.39 8.78
N GLY A 137 18.37 -27.47 8.64
CA GLY A 137 18.29 -26.56 7.48
C GLY A 137 17.94 -27.16 6.10
N LEU A 138 17.39 -28.37 6.02
CA LEU A 138 17.30 -29.14 4.76
C LEU A 138 15.88 -29.32 4.18
N ILE A 139 14.81 -28.83 4.82
CA ILE A 139 13.46 -28.95 4.25
C ILE A 139 13.17 -27.76 3.33
N HIS A 140 13.08 -28.03 2.03
CA HIS A 140 12.66 -27.06 1.03
C HIS A 140 11.18 -27.22 0.69
N PHE A 141 10.44 -26.11 0.72
CA PHE A 141 9.07 -26.08 0.26
C PHE A 141 9.03 -26.26 -1.27
N SER A 142 8.08 -27.04 -1.78
CA SER A 142 7.94 -27.23 -3.23
C SER A 142 7.51 -25.94 -3.93
N GLY A 143 7.78 -25.82 -5.24
CA GLY A 143 7.28 -24.69 -6.04
C GLY A 143 5.75 -24.56 -6.01
N ARG A 144 5.01 -25.66 -5.80
CA ARG A 144 3.54 -25.63 -5.62
C ARG A 144 3.15 -24.97 -4.30
N TYR A 145 3.84 -25.31 -3.22
CA TYR A 145 3.61 -24.65 -1.92
C TYR A 145 3.87 -23.15 -2.01
N ILE A 146 4.94 -22.75 -2.69
CA ILE A 146 5.26 -21.32 -2.90
C ILE A 146 4.20 -20.63 -3.76
N ALA A 147 3.69 -21.30 -4.81
CA ALA A 147 2.61 -20.77 -5.63
C ALA A 147 1.35 -20.53 -4.80
N ASP A 148 0.97 -21.50 -3.96
CA ASP A 148 -0.20 -21.39 -3.11
C ASP A 148 -0.05 -20.30 -2.04
N LEU A 149 1.14 -20.16 -1.46
CA LEU A 149 1.46 -19.11 -0.50
C LEU A 149 1.37 -17.71 -1.13
N LEU A 150 1.98 -17.51 -2.30
CA LEU A 150 1.91 -16.25 -3.02
C LEU A 150 0.47 -15.88 -3.35
N VAL A 151 -0.33 -16.82 -3.86
CA VAL A 151 -1.73 -16.55 -4.20
C VAL A 151 -2.54 -16.21 -2.95
N TRP A 152 -2.46 -17.02 -1.90
CA TRP A 152 -3.22 -16.76 -0.67
C TRP A 152 -2.85 -15.46 0.02
N TYR A 153 -1.56 -15.11 0.04
CA TYR A 153 -1.12 -13.81 0.54
C TYR A 153 -1.84 -12.66 -0.17
N HIS A 154 -1.84 -12.67 -1.49
CA HIS A 154 -2.48 -11.62 -2.28
C HIS A 154 -4.01 -11.65 -2.14
N LEU A 155 -4.65 -12.83 -2.11
CA LEU A 155 -6.09 -12.96 -1.90
C LEU A 155 -6.51 -12.41 -0.52
N ALA A 156 -5.76 -12.73 0.53
CA ALA A 156 -6.02 -12.22 1.87
C ALA A 156 -5.91 -10.68 1.92
N TRP A 157 -5.00 -10.11 1.12
CA TRP A 157 -4.84 -8.66 0.99
C TRP A 157 -5.85 -7.98 0.08
N THR A 158 -6.59 -8.67 -0.78
CA THR A 158 -7.63 -8.00 -1.58
C THR A 158 -8.70 -7.35 -0.69
N GLY A 159 -9.27 -6.22 -1.11
CA GLY A 159 -10.39 -5.59 -0.40
C GLY A 159 -11.61 -6.49 -0.31
N GLU A 160 -12.45 -6.29 0.71
CA GLU A 160 -13.69 -7.04 0.87
C GLU A 160 -14.63 -6.84 -0.31
N SER A 161 -14.69 -5.61 -0.84
CA SER A 161 -15.50 -5.33 -2.03
C SER A 161 -15.05 -6.15 -3.24
N VAL A 162 -13.74 -6.34 -3.40
CA VAL A 162 -13.16 -7.12 -4.49
C VAL A 162 -13.41 -8.61 -4.26
N ARG A 163 -13.21 -9.11 -3.03
CA ARG A 163 -13.49 -10.51 -2.68
C ARG A 163 -14.93 -10.93 -2.94
N GLN A 164 -15.89 -10.05 -2.66
CA GLN A 164 -17.30 -10.35 -2.81
C GLN A 164 -17.79 -10.26 -4.27
N ASN A 165 -17.18 -9.39 -5.09
CA ASN A 165 -17.75 -9.03 -6.39
C ASN A 165 -16.88 -9.42 -7.59
N HIS A 166 -15.57 -9.63 -7.42
CA HIS A 166 -14.67 -9.88 -8.53
C HIS A 166 -14.55 -11.38 -8.86
N GLN A 167 -14.96 -11.75 -10.07
CA GLN A 167 -15.05 -13.15 -10.51
C GLN A 167 -13.72 -13.92 -10.39
N THR A 168 -12.59 -13.30 -10.71
CA THR A 168 -11.25 -13.91 -10.57
C THR A 168 -10.96 -14.28 -9.12
N VAL A 169 -11.24 -13.40 -8.16
CA VAL A 169 -10.97 -13.65 -6.74
C VAL A 169 -11.86 -14.79 -6.23
N LEU A 170 -13.15 -14.75 -6.55
CA LEU A 170 -14.10 -15.81 -6.19
C LEU A 170 -13.68 -17.17 -6.75
N GLN A 171 -13.22 -17.23 -7.99
CA GLN A 171 -12.74 -18.47 -8.62
C GLN A 171 -11.47 -18.99 -7.96
N LEU A 172 -10.50 -18.12 -7.68
CA LEU A 172 -9.25 -18.52 -7.03
C LEU A 172 -9.49 -18.99 -5.59
N MET A 173 -10.31 -18.27 -4.81
CA MET A 173 -10.71 -18.70 -3.47
C MET A 173 -11.45 -20.04 -3.48
N LYS A 174 -12.34 -20.27 -4.46
CA LYS A 174 -13.02 -21.56 -4.64
C LYS A 174 -12.06 -22.68 -5.02
N LYS A 175 -11.05 -22.38 -5.86
CA LYS A 175 -10.02 -23.34 -6.26
C LYS A 175 -9.16 -23.78 -5.07
N CYS A 176 -8.93 -22.90 -4.10
CA CYS A 176 -8.34 -23.17 -2.79
C CYS A 176 -6.83 -23.52 -2.79
N GLU A 177 -6.35 -24.37 -3.69
CA GLU A 177 -4.95 -24.83 -3.70
C GLU A 177 -4.53 -25.30 -5.12
N ASN A 178 -3.25 -25.65 -5.27
CA ASN A 178 -2.65 -26.08 -6.54
C ASN A 178 -2.78 -25.01 -7.64
N PHE A 179 -2.49 -23.75 -7.31
CA PHE A 179 -2.51 -22.67 -8.27
C PHE A 179 -1.40 -22.83 -9.30
N ASN A 180 -1.78 -22.79 -10.57
CA ASN A 180 -0.86 -22.91 -11.70
C ASN A 180 -0.37 -21.51 -12.13
N TYR A 181 0.48 -21.46 -13.15
CA TYR A 181 1.01 -20.19 -13.66
C TYR A 181 -0.09 -19.25 -14.18
N SER A 182 -1.09 -19.78 -14.89
CA SER A 182 -2.19 -18.98 -15.43
C SER A 182 -3.04 -18.35 -14.33
N ASP A 183 -3.29 -19.07 -13.23
CA ASP A 183 -4.02 -18.54 -12.07
C ASP A 183 -3.29 -17.33 -11.46
N ARG A 184 -1.97 -17.45 -11.30
CA ARG A 184 -1.13 -16.38 -10.75
C ARG A 184 -1.08 -15.16 -11.66
N VAL A 185 -1.00 -15.37 -12.97
CA VAL A 185 -1.05 -14.28 -13.97
C VAL A 185 -2.42 -13.59 -13.99
N GLN A 186 -3.51 -14.33 -13.80
CA GLN A 186 -4.85 -13.74 -13.67
C GLN A 186 -4.94 -12.84 -12.42
N LEU A 187 -4.41 -13.29 -11.29
CA LEU A 187 -4.38 -12.49 -10.06
C LEU A 187 -3.49 -11.25 -10.22
N PHE A 188 -2.31 -11.40 -10.81
CA PHE A 188 -1.42 -10.28 -11.12
C PHE A 188 -2.10 -9.24 -12.02
N SER A 189 -2.82 -9.68 -13.05
CA SER A 189 -3.54 -8.79 -13.97
C SER A 189 -4.62 -7.98 -13.24
N LEU A 190 -5.37 -8.63 -12.34
CA LEU A 190 -6.35 -7.97 -11.49
C LEU A 190 -5.71 -6.92 -10.57
N ILE A 191 -4.58 -7.23 -9.93
CA ILE A 191 -3.86 -6.27 -9.08
C ILE A 191 -3.53 -5.00 -9.88
N GLY A 192 -3.01 -5.16 -11.10
CA GLY A 192 -2.71 -4.02 -11.98
C GLY A 192 -3.95 -3.21 -12.38
N GLU A 193 -5.09 -3.87 -12.60
CA GLU A 193 -6.37 -3.21 -12.88
C GLU A 193 -6.84 -2.36 -11.70
N LEU A 194 -6.87 -2.92 -10.49
CA LEU A 194 -7.31 -2.22 -9.28
C LEU A 194 -6.45 -0.97 -9.01
N ILE A 195 -5.13 -1.07 -9.16
CA ILE A 195 -4.21 0.04 -8.93
C ILE A 195 -4.42 1.15 -9.98
N ARG A 196 -4.57 0.77 -11.26
CA ARG A 196 -4.79 1.72 -12.35
C ARG A 196 -6.10 2.51 -12.19
N ASP A 197 -7.14 1.86 -11.69
CA ASP A 197 -8.47 2.47 -11.58
C ASP A 197 -8.62 3.37 -10.35
N LEU A 198 -7.66 3.33 -9.42
CA LEU A 198 -7.76 4.02 -8.13
C LEU A 198 -7.93 5.54 -8.27
N VAL A 199 -6.97 6.22 -8.90
CA VAL A 199 -6.99 7.69 -9.05
C VAL A 199 -8.23 8.16 -9.85
N PRO A 200 -8.59 7.54 -11.00
CA PRO A 200 -9.82 7.86 -11.71
C PRO A 200 -11.10 7.75 -10.87
N ARG A 201 -11.21 6.75 -9.99
CA ARG A 201 -12.39 6.58 -9.10
C ARG A 201 -12.51 7.73 -8.11
N TYR A 202 -11.42 8.08 -7.43
CA TYR A 202 -11.40 9.23 -6.51
C TYR A 202 -11.66 10.56 -7.22
N ARG A 203 -11.16 10.73 -8.45
CA ARG A 203 -11.45 11.94 -9.25
C ARG A 203 -12.96 12.07 -9.52
N LYS A 204 -13.61 10.99 -9.96
CA LYS A 204 -15.08 10.98 -10.19
C LYS A 204 -15.87 11.30 -8.92
N LEU A 205 -15.45 10.78 -7.76
CA LEU A 205 -16.07 11.08 -6.47
C LEU A 205 -15.90 12.56 -6.08
N ALA A 206 -14.79 13.19 -6.45
CA ALA A 206 -14.57 14.61 -6.22
C ALA A 206 -15.38 15.48 -7.18
N GLU A 207 -15.41 15.11 -8.47
CA GLU A 207 -16.18 15.79 -9.52
C GLU A 207 -17.69 15.79 -9.22
N SER A 208 -18.21 14.74 -8.59
CA SER A 208 -19.61 14.66 -8.16
C SER A 208 -19.92 15.53 -6.93
N GLY A 209 -18.91 16.12 -6.29
CA GLY A 209 -19.01 16.88 -5.05
C GLY A 209 -19.28 16.00 -3.82
N GLN A 210 -19.10 14.68 -3.93
CA GLN A 210 -19.29 13.76 -2.82
C GLN A 210 -18.12 13.82 -1.85
N ILE A 211 -16.89 13.90 -2.36
CA ILE A 211 -15.70 14.08 -1.53
C ILE A 211 -14.96 15.37 -1.84
N GLU A 212 -14.22 15.86 -0.86
CA GLU A 212 -13.15 16.82 -1.07
C GLU A 212 -11.82 16.08 -1.14
N LEU A 213 -10.98 16.41 -2.12
CA LEU A 213 -9.60 15.93 -2.20
C LEU A 213 -8.64 16.98 -1.64
N SER A 214 -7.83 16.58 -0.67
CA SER A 214 -6.78 17.43 -0.08
C SER A 214 -5.39 16.85 -0.33
N THR A 215 -4.36 17.65 -0.09
CA THR A 215 -2.95 17.24 -0.22
C THR A 215 -2.17 17.41 1.08
N THR A 216 -0.93 16.97 1.11
CA THR A 216 0.04 17.12 2.21
C THR A 216 1.38 17.50 1.61
N PRO A 217 2.26 18.24 2.30
CA PRO A 217 3.60 18.56 1.78
C PRO A 217 4.31 17.31 1.22
N HIS A 218 4.92 17.43 0.04
CA HIS A 218 5.12 16.33 -0.92
C HIS A 218 5.67 15.01 -0.34
N TYR A 219 6.72 15.11 0.47
CA TYR A 219 7.43 13.96 1.05
C TYR A 219 7.09 13.74 2.53
N HIS A 220 5.95 14.26 2.98
CA HIS A 220 5.49 14.18 4.38
C HIS A 220 6.54 14.65 5.42
N PRO A 221 7.21 15.80 5.21
CA PRO A 221 8.18 16.30 6.18
C PRO A 221 7.51 16.76 7.48
N LEU A 222 8.18 16.56 8.61
CA LEU A 222 7.88 17.24 9.87
C LEU A 222 8.24 18.73 9.75
N ALA A 223 7.37 19.50 9.11
CA ALA A 223 7.62 20.89 8.73
C ALA A 223 8.06 21.79 9.90
N PRO A 224 7.50 21.68 11.12
CA PRO A 224 7.99 22.44 12.27
C PRO A 224 9.48 22.23 12.53
N LEU A 225 9.97 20.98 12.46
CA LEU A 225 11.38 20.66 12.65
C LEU A 225 12.27 21.06 11.48
N LEU A 226 11.71 21.23 10.28
CA LEU A 226 12.46 21.87 9.19
C LEU A 226 12.68 23.35 9.51
N ILE A 227 11.70 24.03 10.11
CA ILE A 227 11.76 25.48 10.34
C ILE A 227 12.54 25.81 11.61
N ASP A 228 12.23 25.16 12.73
CA ASP A 228 12.84 25.41 14.04
C ASP A 228 12.84 24.14 14.90
N PHE A 229 14.03 23.64 15.27
CA PHE A 229 14.14 22.47 16.14
C PHE A 229 13.57 22.69 17.54
N ASN A 230 13.42 23.94 18.00
CA ASN A 230 12.78 24.21 19.29
C ASN A 230 11.32 23.75 19.32
N SER A 231 10.65 23.59 18.17
CA SER A 231 9.28 23.06 18.10
C SER A 231 9.15 21.65 18.68
N ALA A 232 10.25 20.88 18.76
CA ALA A 232 10.24 19.57 19.40
C ALA A 232 9.82 19.64 20.89
N GLN A 233 10.08 20.78 21.56
CA GLN A 233 9.74 21.00 22.96
C GLN A 233 8.22 21.11 23.18
N ASP A 234 7.46 21.52 22.17
CA ASP A 234 6.00 21.66 22.27
C ASP A 234 5.33 20.30 22.43
N SER A 235 5.83 19.28 21.72
CA SER A 235 5.34 17.90 21.82
C SER A 235 6.03 17.09 22.92
N LEU A 236 7.34 17.30 23.12
CA LEU A 236 8.14 16.55 24.09
C LEU A 236 9.06 17.48 24.92
N PRO A 237 8.52 18.11 25.98
CA PRO A 237 9.29 19.00 26.83
C PRO A 237 10.51 18.32 27.47
N GLY A 238 11.67 18.98 27.44
CA GLY A 238 12.93 18.48 27.99
C GLY A 238 13.72 17.56 27.05
N THR A 239 13.26 17.37 25.82
CA THR A 239 14.00 16.58 24.82
C THR A 239 15.34 17.24 24.46
N SER A 240 16.34 16.43 24.15
CA SER A 240 17.63 16.92 23.68
C SER A 240 17.52 17.38 22.23
N LEU A 241 17.94 18.61 21.94
CA LEU A 241 17.93 19.16 20.60
C LEU A 241 19.23 18.86 19.85
N PRO A 242 19.22 18.81 18.51
CA PRO A 242 20.45 18.72 17.71
C PRO A 242 21.43 19.86 18.04
N ALA A 243 22.73 19.61 17.86
CA ALA A 243 23.76 20.63 18.06
C ALA A 243 23.64 21.81 17.07
N ASN A 244 23.06 21.56 15.89
CA ASN A 244 22.76 22.59 14.91
C ASN A 244 21.55 23.42 15.38
N LYS A 245 21.61 24.73 15.20
CA LYS A 245 20.51 25.64 15.61
C LYS A 245 19.24 25.49 14.76
N GLN A 246 19.39 25.09 13.50
CA GLN A 246 18.30 24.99 12.54
C GLN A 246 18.64 24.00 11.42
N TYR A 247 17.63 23.57 10.67
CA TYR A 247 17.82 22.79 9.46
C TYR A 247 18.31 23.70 8.31
N PRO A 248 19.39 23.34 7.57
CA PRO A 248 19.89 24.15 6.46
C PRO A 248 18.85 24.37 5.35
N GLY A 249 18.44 25.64 5.16
CA GLY A 249 17.39 26.01 4.21
C GLY A 249 15.98 25.56 4.62
N GLY A 250 15.75 25.37 5.92
CA GLY A 250 14.51 24.85 6.49
C GLY A 250 13.22 25.42 5.92
N SER A 251 13.05 26.75 6.01
CA SER A 251 11.87 27.44 5.49
C SER A 251 11.69 27.29 3.98
N ASP A 252 12.78 27.39 3.21
CA ASP A 252 12.73 27.23 1.74
C ASP A 252 12.35 25.80 1.35
N ARG A 253 12.84 24.80 2.08
CA ARG A 253 12.51 23.38 1.87
C ARG A 253 11.07 23.08 2.25
N ALA A 254 10.59 23.61 3.37
CA ALA A 254 9.17 23.51 3.74
C ALA A 254 8.26 24.13 2.66
N ALA A 255 8.63 25.30 2.15
CA ALA A 255 7.93 25.96 1.05
C ALA A 255 7.97 25.12 -0.25
N PHE A 256 9.12 24.52 -0.59
CA PHE A 256 9.25 23.62 -1.73
C PHE A 256 8.27 22.44 -1.62
N HIS A 257 8.18 21.78 -0.46
CA HIS A 257 7.27 20.66 -0.27
C HIS A 257 5.79 21.05 -0.45
N LEU A 258 5.41 22.27 -0.04
CA LEU A 258 4.06 22.80 -0.23
C LEU A 258 3.76 23.11 -1.70
N VAL A 259 4.66 23.83 -2.39
CA VAL A 259 4.49 24.17 -3.81
C VAL A 259 4.41 22.90 -4.65
N SER A 260 5.34 21.97 -4.46
CA SER A 260 5.37 20.67 -5.15
C SER A 260 4.08 19.88 -4.92
N ALA A 261 3.55 19.88 -3.70
CA ALA A 261 2.31 19.19 -3.38
C ALA A 261 1.07 19.79 -4.07
N ILE A 262 1.02 21.12 -4.22
CA ILE A 262 -0.06 21.84 -4.91
C ILE A 262 -0.02 21.55 -6.42
N GLU A 263 1.17 21.63 -7.02
CA GLU A 263 1.37 21.33 -8.44
C GLU A 263 1.03 19.87 -8.76
N SER A 264 1.51 18.97 -7.91
CA SER A 264 1.26 17.53 -8.00
C SER A 264 -0.23 17.19 -7.91
N HIS A 265 -0.97 17.84 -7.00
CA HIS A 265 -2.41 17.66 -6.88
C HIS A 265 -3.16 18.19 -8.12
N GLN A 266 -2.79 19.38 -8.61
CA GLN A 266 -3.38 19.97 -9.82
C GLN A 266 -3.18 19.11 -11.06
N GLN A 267 -2.01 18.46 -11.20
CA GLN A 267 -1.74 17.57 -12.33
C GLN A 267 -2.63 16.31 -12.31
N ARG A 268 -2.98 15.80 -11.12
CA ARG A 268 -3.69 14.52 -10.96
C ARG A 268 -5.20 14.67 -10.85
N PHE A 269 -5.70 15.80 -10.38
CA PHE A 269 -7.13 15.99 -10.14
C PHE A 269 -7.73 17.16 -10.92
N ASP A 270 -6.95 17.83 -11.76
CA ASP A 270 -7.36 18.97 -12.60
C ASP A 270 -7.90 20.19 -11.82
N ILE A 271 -7.74 20.19 -10.50
CA ILE A 271 -8.11 21.29 -9.60
C ILE A 271 -6.97 21.57 -8.62
N LYS A 272 -6.86 22.79 -8.11
CA LYS A 272 -5.95 23.06 -6.97
C LYS A 272 -6.57 22.50 -5.69
N PRO A 273 -5.75 21.97 -4.76
CA PRO A 273 -6.27 21.49 -3.48
C PRO A 273 -6.83 22.68 -2.69
N THR A 274 -8.03 22.53 -2.13
CA THR A 274 -8.65 23.50 -1.22
C THR A 274 -8.18 23.33 0.21
N GLY A 275 -7.79 22.11 0.59
CA GLY A 275 -7.26 21.77 1.90
C GLY A 275 -5.84 21.21 1.82
N ILE A 276 -5.03 21.52 2.83
CA ILE A 276 -3.74 20.89 3.08
C ILE A 276 -3.76 20.28 4.49
N TRP A 277 -3.49 18.98 4.58
CA TRP A 277 -3.24 18.30 5.84
C TRP A 277 -1.74 18.37 6.15
N PRO A 278 -1.32 19.01 7.25
CA PRO A 278 0.08 18.99 7.65
C PRO A 278 0.51 17.57 8.01
N ALA A 279 1.74 17.20 7.65
CA ALA A 279 2.28 15.89 8.00
C ALA A 279 2.17 15.64 9.51
N GLU A 280 1.61 14.49 9.90
CA GLU A 280 1.32 14.13 11.30
C GLU A 280 0.39 15.09 12.07
N GLY A 281 -0.31 16.01 11.40
CA GLY A 281 -1.12 17.02 12.09
C GLY A 281 -0.30 18.12 12.78
N ALA A 282 0.99 18.25 12.42
CA ALA A 282 1.97 19.11 13.08
C ALA A 282 2.00 20.57 12.59
#